data_AF-A0A368GIY1-F1
#
_entry.id   AF-A0A368GIY1-F1
#
_cell.length_a   1.000
_cell.length_b   1.000
_cell.length_c   1.000
_cell.angle_alpha   90.00
_cell.angle_beta   90.00
_cell.angle_gamma   90.00
#
_symmetry.space_group_name_H-M   'P 1'
#
loop_
_entity.id
_entity.type
_entity.pdbx_description
1 polymer ?
#
loop_
_entity_poly.entity_id
_entity_poly.type
_entity_poly.pdbx_seq_one_letter_code
_entity_poly.pdbx_strand_id
1 'polypeptide(L)'
;MSTGSSTVQLQAPSPECVSITSRSTTTTIDSWGSLGSGELTYDFRKCHYLVGLALSDLSSVLDSSSSPVLHARAISVIHNLLSTHEADSRLTDPGIRSRVASLYLPLVTIVLDVAEQIHDPFVNTTTVTNNFTSDDPLCSSTSPGVNPKVALAIAGIGSAISPPRSPTGARKNKTPDPSKTTLSLELSRQLLACFCWVLKNVDGSALRHWVRELPPTRLTQLLNVLQLCVSCFEYKPAKSGEIVTNGIDPDETLTDCVVTRRDGVRWRVGPPSASEGDSRRTSSLLFEDEALLEAALCTEVVLCVLDTLETIIRVISMPGSDHLHFALPMVLKGMMHMFACNQSVQALECIFVSQRTLVKKFSDVIFEQEAEQCGELCLQLLRHCASRLPAVRSQAAASLYLLMRESYENGSSLARVKMQITMSLSTLVSNATREGVWLNEDCLRRSLKVGIVDILQPAELLQPIS
;
A
#
# COMPACT_ATOMS: atom_id res chain seq x y z
N MET A 1 -60.19 51.25 51.81
CA MET A 1 -59.45 52.25 50.98
C MET A 1 -57.98 52.03 51.33
N SER A 2 -57.01 51.76 50.44
CA SER A 2 -56.91 51.73 48.97
C SER A 2 -55.97 50.55 48.63
N THR A 3 -56.33 49.55 47.79
CA THR A 3 -56.16 49.51 46.31
C THR A 3 -54.77 49.91 45.79
N GLY A 4 -54.13 49.06 44.96
CA GLY A 4 -52.95 49.45 44.16
C GLY A 4 -52.07 48.30 43.64
N SER A 5 -52.04 48.09 42.32
CA SER A 5 -51.21 47.11 41.58
C SER A 5 -50.63 47.80 40.32
N SER A 6 -49.61 47.32 39.59
CA SER A 6 -48.91 46.02 39.56
C SER A 6 -47.56 46.20 38.82
N THR A 7 -46.52 45.39 39.07
CA THR A 7 -45.44 45.19 38.07
C THR A 7 -44.75 43.83 38.14
N VAL A 8 -44.41 43.30 36.96
CA VAL A 8 -43.82 41.98 36.69
C VAL A 8 -42.32 42.12 36.41
N GLN A 9 -41.51 41.13 36.81
CA GLN A 9 -40.14 40.98 36.30
C GLN A 9 -39.85 39.50 36.00
N LEU A 10 -39.59 39.17 34.74
CA LEU A 10 -39.15 37.83 34.32
C LEU A 10 -37.65 37.66 34.61
N GLN A 11 -37.26 36.48 35.08
CA GLN A 11 -35.86 36.05 35.12
C GLN A 11 -35.76 34.58 34.70
N ALA A 12 -34.76 34.27 33.86
CA ALA A 12 -34.59 32.96 33.24
C ALA A 12 -33.88 31.94 34.17
N PRO A 13 -34.17 30.64 34.05
CA PRO A 13 -33.54 29.61 34.88
C PRO A 13 -32.09 29.35 34.46
N SER A 14 -31.19 29.30 35.45
CA SER A 14 -29.82 28.81 35.29
C SER A 14 -29.78 27.32 35.65
N PRO A 15 -29.10 26.44 34.89
CA PRO A 15 -28.92 25.05 35.30
C PRO A 15 -27.83 24.95 36.37
N GLU A 16 -28.22 24.60 37.60
CA GLU A 16 -27.31 24.36 38.70
C GLU A 16 -26.51 23.04 38.52
N CYS A 17 -25.30 23.00 39.05
CA CYS A 17 -24.46 21.80 39.06
C CYS A 17 -25.04 20.73 40.02
N VAL A 18 -24.96 19.46 39.65
CA VAL A 18 -25.26 18.33 40.56
C VAL A 18 -23.98 17.62 40.99
N SER A 19 -23.90 17.37 42.30
CA SER A 19 -22.68 17.07 43.05
C SER A 19 -22.09 15.67 42.87
N ILE A 20 -20.79 15.58 43.10
CA ILE A 20 -20.07 14.32 43.30
C ILE A 20 -20.47 13.74 44.67
N THR A 21 -21.22 12.64 44.67
CA THR A 21 -21.44 11.83 45.88
C THR A 21 -21.19 10.35 45.61
N SER A 22 -20.25 9.81 46.36
CA SER A 22 -19.79 8.43 46.42
C SER A 22 -20.85 7.34 46.16
N ARG A 23 -20.79 6.73 44.97
CA ARG A 23 -21.18 5.34 44.75
C ARG A 23 -20.04 4.65 43.99
N SER A 24 -19.73 3.42 44.40
CA SER A 24 -18.64 2.62 43.84
C SER A 24 -18.91 2.30 42.36
N THR A 25 -18.29 3.07 41.46
CA THR A 25 -18.40 2.91 40.01
C THR A 25 -17.07 2.41 39.42
N THR A 26 -16.91 1.08 39.39
CA THR A 26 -15.89 0.40 38.58
C THR A 26 -16.26 0.43 37.09
N THR A 27 -16.55 1.63 36.55
CA THR A 27 -17.13 1.80 35.19
C THR A 27 -16.61 3.02 34.42
N THR A 28 -15.58 3.72 34.91
CA THR A 28 -14.99 4.90 34.23
C THR A 28 -13.76 4.60 33.36
N ILE A 29 -13.36 3.34 33.24
CA ILE A 29 -12.32 2.89 32.29
C ILE A 29 -12.95 2.29 31.01
N ASP A 30 -14.11 1.64 31.12
CA ASP A 30 -14.74 0.95 29.98
C ASP A 30 -15.44 1.88 28.98
N SER A 31 -15.65 3.17 29.34
CA SER A 31 -16.24 4.16 28.43
C SER A 31 -15.34 4.51 27.21
N TRP A 32 -14.10 4.00 27.17
CA TRP A 32 -13.22 4.06 25.99
C TRP A 32 -13.60 3.02 24.92
N GLY A 33 -14.56 2.12 25.20
CA GLY A 33 -15.02 1.08 24.27
C GLY A 33 -15.58 1.59 22.93
N SER A 34 -15.91 2.88 22.81
CA SER A 34 -16.35 3.47 21.53
C SER A 34 -15.21 3.96 20.63
N LEU A 35 -13.94 3.99 21.08
CA LEU A 35 -12.81 4.32 20.18
C LEU A 35 -12.56 3.21 19.13
N GLY A 36 -13.14 2.02 19.31
CA GLY A 36 -12.95 0.87 18.42
C GLY A 36 -13.78 0.87 17.13
N SER A 37 -14.82 1.70 16.99
CA SER A 37 -15.64 1.69 15.75
C SER A 37 -14.98 2.40 14.56
N GLY A 38 -14.11 3.37 14.83
CA GLY A 38 -13.57 4.25 13.79
C GLY A 38 -14.64 5.13 13.12
N GLU A 39 -15.82 5.31 13.72
CA GLU A 39 -16.89 6.15 13.16
C GLU A 39 -16.88 7.56 13.77
N LEU A 40 -17.14 8.57 12.94
CA LEU A 40 -17.20 9.98 13.35
C LEU A 40 -18.57 10.33 13.99
N THR A 41 -18.94 9.63 15.05
CA THR A 41 -20.25 9.76 15.71
C THR A 41 -20.46 11.13 16.37
N TYR A 42 -21.70 11.43 16.74
CA TYR A 42 -22.01 12.65 17.53
C TYR A 42 -21.29 12.63 18.88
N ASP A 43 -21.31 11.50 19.60
CA ASP A 43 -20.64 11.36 20.90
C ASP A 43 -19.11 11.45 20.77
N PHE A 44 -18.51 10.88 19.71
CA PHE A 44 -17.09 11.07 19.43
C PHE A 44 -16.75 12.57 19.26
N ARG A 45 -17.53 13.30 18.44
CA ARG A 45 -17.32 14.74 18.22
C ARG A 45 -17.58 15.58 19.48
N LYS A 46 -18.46 15.13 20.38
CA LYS A 46 -18.71 15.77 21.67
C LYS A 46 -17.55 15.55 22.66
N CYS A 47 -16.97 14.35 22.70
CA CYS A 47 -15.85 14.00 23.60
C CYS A 47 -14.50 14.51 23.09
N HIS A 48 -14.30 14.58 21.77
CA HIS A 48 -13.02 14.91 21.13
C HIS A 48 -13.14 16.14 20.22
N TYR A 49 -13.74 17.22 20.72
CA TYR A 49 -14.21 18.37 19.94
C TYR A 49 -13.26 18.88 18.83
N LEU A 50 -11.99 19.14 19.14
CA LEU A 50 -11.05 19.70 18.14
C LEU A 50 -10.72 18.72 17.00
N VAL A 51 -10.44 17.45 17.33
CA VAL A 51 -10.15 16.41 16.32
C VAL A 51 -11.41 16.05 15.56
N GLY A 52 -12.54 15.92 16.28
CA GLY A 52 -13.85 15.64 15.69
C GLY A 52 -14.33 16.74 14.75
N LEU A 53 -14.06 18.01 15.05
CA LEU A 53 -14.33 19.14 14.15
C LEU A 53 -13.44 19.07 12.90
N ALA A 54 -12.12 18.94 13.07
CA ALA A 54 -11.18 18.89 11.93
C ALA A 54 -11.45 17.71 10.98
N LEU A 55 -11.81 16.53 11.51
CA LEU A 55 -12.19 15.36 10.70
C LEU A 55 -13.60 15.53 10.07
N SER A 56 -14.54 16.20 10.75
CA SER A 56 -15.86 16.52 10.18
C SER A 56 -15.74 17.51 9.02
N ASP A 57 -14.88 18.51 9.16
CA ASP A 57 -14.58 19.47 8.11
C ASP A 57 -13.92 18.76 6.91
N LEU A 58 -12.92 17.90 7.15
CA LEU A 58 -12.28 17.10 6.09
C LEU A 58 -13.29 16.25 5.32
N SER A 59 -14.12 15.45 6.00
CA SER A 59 -15.16 14.63 5.36
C SER A 59 -16.11 15.52 4.54
N SER A 60 -16.66 16.58 5.13
CA SER A 60 -17.61 17.45 4.44
C SER A 60 -17.02 18.10 3.17
N VAL A 61 -15.75 18.47 3.21
CA VAL A 61 -15.02 19.07 2.08
C VAL A 61 -14.81 18.05 0.97
N LEU A 62 -14.37 16.83 1.29
CA LEU A 62 -14.13 15.78 0.30
C LEU A 62 -15.41 15.20 -0.31
N ASP A 63 -16.53 15.22 0.43
CA ASP A 63 -17.82 14.72 -0.05
C ASP A 63 -18.61 15.78 -0.86
N SER A 64 -18.55 17.05 -0.45
CA SER A 64 -19.46 18.10 -0.95
C SER A 64 -18.80 19.14 -1.85
N SER A 65 -17.47 19.25 -1.85
CA SER A 65 -16.77 20.28 -2.59
C SER A 65 -16.15 19.70 -3.87
N SER A 66 -16.26 20.42 -4.98
CA SER A 66 -15.47 20.12 -6.20
C SER A 66 -14.15 20.94 -6.23
N SER A 67 -13.90 21.77 -5.20
CA SER A 67 -12.82 22.76 -5.20
C SER A 67 -11.48 22.17 -4.75
N PRO A 68 -10.48 22.06 -5.64
CA PRO A 68 -9.18 21.50 -5.28
C PRO A 68 -8.45 22.36 -4.23
N VAL A 69 -8.76 23.65 -4.13
CA VAL A 69 -8.20 24.56 -3.12
C VAL A 69 -8.74 24.26 -1.73
N LEU A 70 -10.02 23.88 -1.61
CA LEU A 70 -10.60 23.45 -0.33
C LEU A 70 -10.04 22.08 0.07
N HIS A 71 -9.93 21.14 -0.86
CA HIS A 71 -9.32 19.83 -0.62
C HIS A 71 -7.88 19.99 -0.12
N ALA A 72 -7.08 20.83 -0.79
CA ALA A 72 -5.71 21.13 -0.38
C ALA A 72 -5.64 21.68 1.05
N ARG A 73 -6.50 22.64 1.41
CA ARG A 73 -6.52 23.22 2.76
C ARG A 73 -6.93 22.19 3.82
N ALA A 74 -8.01 21.44 3.60
CA ALA A 74 -8.50 20.46 4.56
C ALA A 74 -7.49 19.32 4.81
N ILE A 75 -6.91 18.77 3.74
CA ILE A 75 -5.87 17.74 3.83
C ILE A 75 -4.62 18.31 4.52
N SER A 76 -4.19 19.53 4.16
CA SER A 76 -3.02 20.18 4.78
C SER A 76 -3.20 20.42 6.29
N VAL A 77 -4.40 20.75 6.76
CA VAL A 77 -4.66 20.94 8.21
C VAL A 77 -4.43 19.64 8.98
N ILE A 78 -4.97 18.52 8.50
CA ILE A 78 -4.77 17.21 9.14
C ILE A 78 -3.32 16.77 9.02
N HIS A 79 -2.70 16.90 7.84
CA HIS A 79 -1.30 16.56 7.62
C HIS A 79 -0.37 17.32 8.57
N ASN A 80 -0.51 18.65 8.65
CA ASN A 80 0.32 19.46 9.54
C ASN A 80 0.09 19.12 11.01
N LEU A 81 -1.15 18.81 11.42
CA LEU A 81 -1.44 18.38 12.79
C LEU A 81 -0.73 17.06 13.13
N LEU A 82 -0.78 16.06 12.24
CA LEU A 82 -0.05 14.80 12.44
C LEU A 82 1.48 15.00 12.42
N SER A 83 2.02 15.84 11.54
CA SER A 83 3.43 16.25 11.55
C SER A 83 3.84 16.91 12.88
N THR A 84 2.96 17.71 13.52
CA THR A 84 3.26 18.27 14.85
C THR A 84 3.25 17.22 15.96
N HIS A 85 2.40 16.18 15.86
CA HIS A 85 2.44 15.06 16.81
C HIS A 85 3.72 14.22 16.67
N GLU A 86 4.19 13.97 15.44
CA GLU A 86 5.44 13.25 15.18
C GLU A 86 6.68 14.05 15.66
N ALA A 87 6.61 15.38 15.63
CA ALA A 87 7.67 16.27 16.10
C ALA A 87 7.69 16.48 17.63
N ASP A 88 6.61 16.15 18.35
CA ASP A 88 6.51 16.40 19.80
C ASP A 88 7.27 15.35 20.60
N SER A 89 8.34 15.76 21.27
CA SER A 89 9.16 14.89 22.12
C SER A 89 8.36 14.21 23.25
N ARG A 90 7.23 14.79 23.69
CA ARG A 90 6.33 14.20 24.69
C ARG A 90 5.59 12.97 24.17
N LEU A 91 5.48 12.81 22.85
CA LEU A 91 4.86 11.68 22.16
C LEU A 91 5.90 10.64 21.69
N THR A 92 7.09 10.64 22.30
CA THR A 92 8.15 9.63 22.03
C THR A 92 7.78 8.27 22.62
N ASP A 93 7.00 8.22 23.71
CA ASP A 93 6.51 6.96 24.28
C ASP A 93 5.47 6.29 23.36
N PRO A 94 5.66 5.01 22.96
CA PRO A 94 4.71 4.30 22.10
C PRO A 94 3.30 4.18 22.68
N GLY A 95 3.16 4.08 24.01
CA GLY A 95 1.86 3.94 24.67
C GLY A 95 1.05 5.24 24.69
N ILE A 96 1.71 6.39 24.84
CA ILE A 96 1.07 7.70 24.66
C ILE A 96 0.76 7.94 23.18
N ARG A 97 1.70 7.61 22.28
CA ARG A 97 1.53 7.80 20.83
C ARG A 97 0.35 7.01 20.28
N SER A 98 0.18 5.74 20.68
CA SER A 98 -0.93 4.92 20.22
C SER A 98 -2.29 5.43 20.70
N ARG A 99 -2.37 5.96 21.92
CA ARG A 99 -3.58 6.62 22.43
C ARG A 99 -3.93 7.89 21.67
N VAL A 100 -2.93 8.66 21.20
CA VAL A 100 -3.16 9.82 20.32
C VAL A 100 -3.61 9.34 18.92
N ALA A 101 -2.96 8.33 18.35
CA ALA A 101 -3.30 7.78 17.04
C ALA A 101 -4.74 7.22 17.00
N SER A 102 -5.22 6.61 18.08
CA SER A 102 -6.61 6.13 18.20
C SER A 102 -7.66 7.26 18.09
N LEU A 103 -7.32 8.52 18.37
CA LEU A 103 -8.21 9.67 18.13
C LEU A 103 -8.41 9.94 16.63
N TYR A 104 -7.50 9.48 15.80
CA TYR A 104 -7.53 9.65 14.35
C TYR A 104 -8.01 8.39 13.61
N LEU A 105 -8.47 7.35 14.30
CA LEU A 105 -9.06 6.17 13.65
C LEU A 105 -10.22 6.52 12.68
N PRO A 106 -11.07 7.53 12.94
CA PRO A 106 -12.06 7.99 11.95
C PRO A 106 -11.48 8.62 10.68
N LEU A 107 -10.20 9.01 10.65
CA LEU A 107 -9.55 9.37 9.39
C LEU A 107 -9.46 8.17 8.44
N VAL A 108 -9.23 6.97 8.97
CA VAL A 108 -9.13 5.74 8.17
C VAL A 108 -10.44 5.48 7.44
N THR A 109 -11.59 5.59 8.12
CA THR A 109 -12.91 5.38 7.52
C THR A 109 -13.25 6.46 6.48
N ILE A 110 -12.95 7.74 6.74
CA ILE A 110 -13.09 8.83 5.77
C ILE A 110 -12.29 8.52 4.50
N VAL A 111 -11.05 8.04 4.62
CA VAL A 111 -10.20 7.68 3.47
C VAL A 111 -10.78 6.49 2.67
N LEU A 112 -11.43 5.53 3.33
CA LEU A 112 -12.15 4.44 2.64
C LEU A 112 -13.38 4.94 1.88
N ASP A 113 -14.08 5.97 2.39
CA ASP A 113 -15.27 6.55 1.77
C ASP A 113 -14.94 7.34 0.50
N VAL A 114 -13.78 8.02 0.49
CA VAL A 114 -13.28 8.79 -0.66
C VAL A 114 -12.37 7.99 -1.58
N ALA A 115 -12.23 6.67 -1.39
CA ALA A 115 -11.28 5.82 -2.12
C ALA A 115 -11.39 5.91 -3.66
N GLU A 116 -12.58 6.19 -4.20
CA GLU A 116 -12.82 6.40 -5.63
C GLU A 116 -12.22 7.71 -6.18
N GLN A 117 -12.00 8.71 -5.32
CA GLN A 117 -11.43 10.02 -5.67
C GLN A 117 -9.90 10.03 -5.65
N ILE A 118 -9.28 9.07 -4.95
CA ILE A 118 -7.83 8.99 -4.77
C ILE A 118 -7.16 8.74 -6.13
N HIS A 119 -6.05 9.43 -6.38
CA HIS A 119 -5.30 9.29 -7.63
C HIS A 119 -4.71 7.88 -7.77
N ASP A 120 -4.91 7.24 -8.93
CA ASP A 120 -4.24 5.99 -9.28
C ASP A 120 -3.22 6.24 -10.41
N PRO A 121 -1.90 6.21 -10.10
CA PRO A 121 -0.84 6.41 -11.09
C PRO A 121 -0.85 5.43 -12.27
N PHE A 122 -1.39 4.21 -12.11
CA PHE A 122 -1.29 3.14 -13.11
C PHE A 122 -2.48 3.09 -14.07
N VAL A 123 -3.61 3.72 -13.73
CA VAL A 123 -4.77 3.84 -14.64
C VAL A 123 -4.41 4.64 -15.91
N ASN A 124 -3.59 5.69 -15.74
CA ASN A 124 -3.22 6.61 -16.81
C ASN A 124 -2.19 6.05 -17.80
N THR A 125 -1.49 4.97 -17.48
CA THR A 125 -0.48 4.38 -18.39
C THR A 125 -1.11 3.78 -19.65
N THR A 126 -2.38 3.37 -19.58
CA THR A 126 -3.11 2.72 -20.68
C THR A 126 -3.61 3.67 -21.79
N THR A 127 -3.77 4.97 -21.52
CA THR A 127 -4.28 5.91 -22.53
C THR A 127 -3.21 6.32 -23.53
N VAL A 128 -1.92 6.31 -23.13
CA VAL A 128 -0.80 6.65 -24.02
C VAL A 128 -0.57 5.57 -25.09
N THR A 129 -0.79 4.29 -24.78
CA THR A 129 -0.61 3.19 -25.75
C THR A 129 -1.74 3.06 -26.77
N ASN A 130 -2.89 3.68 -26.54
CA ASN A 130 -4.04 3.64 -27.46
C ASN A 130 -4.02 4.76 -28.52
N ASN A 131 -3.02 5.65 -28.50
CA ASN A 131 -2.86 6.73 -29.49
C ASN A 131 -1.95 6.36 -30.67
N PHE A 132 -1.84 5.07 -31.01
CA PHE A 132 -1.55 4.70 -32.39
C PHE A 132 -2.81 4.95 -33.23
N THR A 133 -2.90 6.17 -33.76
CA THR A 133 -3.94 6.57 -34.71
C THR A 133 -3.94 5.63 -35.90
N SER A 134 -5.08 5.00 -36.13
CA SER A 134 -5.35 4.07 -37.21
C SER A 134 -5.49 4.80 -38.55
N ASP A 135 -4.39 5.30 -39.10
CA ASP A 135 -4.31 5.95 -40.41
C ASP A 135 -3.03 5.53 -41.16
N ASP A 136 -2.93 4.24 -41.49
CA ASP A 136 -1.88 3.72 -42.37
C ASP A 136 -2.49 2.73 -43.40
N PRO A 137 -2.73 3.16 -44.66
CA PRO A 137 -3.70 2.50 -45.55
C PRO A 137 -3.16 1.31 -46.36
N LEU A 138 -2.13 0.59 -45.89
CA LEU A 138 -1.45 -0.47 -46.68
C LEU A 138 -1.50 -1.92 -46.15
N CYS A 139 -2.17 -2.20 -45.03
CA CYS A 139 -2.31 -3.57 -44.50
C CYS A 139 -3.74 -4.15 -44.58
N SER A 140 -4.36 -4.09 -45.76
CA SER A 140 -5.62 -4.78 -46.07
C SER A 140 -5.39 -6.19 -46.67
N SER A 141 -4.77 -7.09 -45.90
CA SER A 141 -4.68 -8.52 -46.25
C SER A 141 -5.31 -9.40 -45.18
N THR A 142 -6.64 -9.57 -45.28
CA THR A 142 -7.41 -10.54 -44.51
C THR A 142 -6.86 -11.96 -44.67
N SER A 143 -6.29 -12.53 -43.60
CA SER A 143 -6.10 -13.96 -43.44
C SER A 143 -7.15 -14.49 -42.45
N PRO A 144 -8.04 -15.42 -42.84
CA PRO A 144 -9.08 -15.92 -41.95
C PRO A 144 -8.50 -16.96 -40.98
N GLY A 145 -8.65 -16.75 -39.67
CA GLY A 145 -8.43 -17.81 -38.67
C GLY A 145 -7.93 -17.37 -37.30
N VAL A 146 -7.23 -16.24 -37.18
CA VAL A 146 -6.63 -15.82 -35.89
C VAL A 146 -7.45 -14.68 -35.27
N ASN A 147 -8.10 -14.96 -34.15
CA ASN A 147 -8.78 -13.93 -33.35
C ASN A 147 -7.73 -12.92 -32.84
N PRO A 148 -7.88 -11.60 -33.06
CA PRO A 148 -6.86 -10.61 -32.69
C PRO A 148 -6.54 -10.60 -31.18
N LYS A 149 -7.47 -11.02 -30.31
CA LYS A 149 -7.18 -11.22 -28.88
C LYS A 149 -6.19 -12.36 -28.63
N VAL A 150 -6.25 -13.44 -29.42
CA VAL A 150 -5.34 -14.58 -29.33
C VAL A 150 -3.97 -14.20 -29.90
N ALA A 151 -3.93 -13.44 -31.01
CA ALA A 151 -2.69 -12.86 -31.51
C ALA A 151 -2.00 -11.94 -30.48
N LEU A 152 -2.76 -11.05 -29.81
CA LEU A 152 -2.23 -10.17 -28.75
C LEU A 152 -1.71 -10.96 -27.53
N ALA A 153 -2.37 -12.05 -27.16
CA ALA A 153 -1.95 -12.91 -26.05
C ALA A 153 -0.66 -13.68 -26.40
N ILE A 154 -0.57 -14.23 -27.61
CA ILE A 154 0.64 -14.92 -28.11
C ILE A 154 1.81 -13.93 -28.27
N ALA A 155 1.54 -12.67 -28.65
CA ALA A 155 2.54 -11.61 -28.76
C ALA A 155 2.98 -10.99 -27.41
N GLY A 156 2.47 -11.48 -26.27
CA GLY A 156 2.83 -10.96 -24.94
C GLY A 156 2.37 -9.52 -24.65
N ILE A 157 1.54 -8.93 -25.51
CA ILE A 157 1.16 -7.51 -25.44
C ILE A 157 0.28 -7.21 -24.22
N GLY A 158 -0.46 -8.22 -23.72
CA GLY A 158 -1.30 -8.09 -22.53
C GLY A 158 -0.57 -7.98 -21.18
N SER A 159 0.74 -8.31 -21.12
CA SER A 159 1.53 -8.44 -19.89
C SER A 159 2.76 -7.52 -19.87
N ALA A 160 2.58 -6.26 -20.30
CA ALA A 160 3.58 -5.22 -20.06
C ALA A 160 3.80 -4.98 -18.54
N ILE A 161 5.01 -4.58 -18.15
CA ILE A 161 5.49 -4.48 -16.75
C ILE A 161 4.88 -3.32 -15.95
N SER A 162 3.66 -2.88 -16.29
CA SER A 162 2.81 -2.20 -15.30
C SER A 162 2.65 -3.14 -14.09
N PRO A 163 2.89 -2.68 -12.85
CA PRO A 163 2.76 -3.55 -11.69
C PRO A 163 1.31 -4.07 -11.54
N PRO A 164 1.11 -5.23 -10.87
CA PRO A 164 -0.15 -5.93 -10.72
C PRO A 164 -1.29 -4.97 -10.43
N ARG A 165 -2.17 -4.82 -11.42
CA ARG A 165 -3.15 -3.72 -11.46
C ARG A 165 -3.86 -3.60 -10.13
N SER A 166 -3.95 -2.39 -9.58
CA SER A 166 -4.95 -2.05 -8.57
C SER A 166 -6.30 -2.67 -8.97
N PRO A 167 -7.10 -3.16 -8.02
CA PRO A 167 -8.19 -4.04 -8.36
C PRO A 167 -9.31 -3.20 -8.95
N THR A 168 -9.36 -3.17 -10.28
CA THR A 168 -10.52 -2.72 -11.04
C THR A 168 -11.67 -3.70 -10.82
N GLY A 169 -12.23 -3.67 -9.61
CA GLY A 169 -13.56 -4.19 -9.34
C GLY A 169 -14.51 -3.53 -10.33
N ALA A 170 -15.00 -4.33 -11.26
CA ALA A 170 -15.92 -4.00 -12.34
C ALA A 170 -16.24 -2.50 -12.53
N ARG A 171 -15.35 -1.75 -13.19
CA ARG A 171 -15.71 -0.53 -13.94
C ARG A 171 -16.57 -0.93 -15.16
N LYS A 172 -17.71 -1.58 -14.92
CA LYS A 172 -18.82 -1.67 -15.88
C LYS A 172 -19.17 -0.23 -16.25
N ASN A 173 -19.23 0.05 -17.54
CA ASN A 173 -19.55 1.33 -18.19
C ASN A 173 -20.65 2.14 -17.48
N LYS A 174 -20.31 2.78 -16.36
CA LYS A 174 -21.05 3.87 -15.77
C LYS A 174 -20.39 5.11 -16.34
N THR A 175 -21.18 5.90 -17.07
CA THR A 175 -20.81 7.29 -17.39
C THR A 175 -20.26 7.95 -16.12
N PRO A 176 -19.12 8.64 -16.17
CA PRO A 176 -18.57 9.27 -14.96
C PRO A 176 -19.63 10.19 -14.36
N ASP A 177 -20.05 9.91 -13.12
CA ASP A 177 -20.94 10.80 -12.38
C ASP A 177 -20.19 12.15 -12.25
N PRO A 178 -20.71 13.27 -12.79
CA PRO A 178 -19.94 14.50 -12.97
C PRO A 178 -19.68 15.28 -11.66
N SER A 179 -19.87 14.64 -10.50
CA SER A 179 -19.90 15.26 -9.17
C SER A 179 -18.67 14.98 -8.29
N LYS A 180 -17.87 13.95 -8.58
CA LYS A 180 -16.65 13.62 -7.80
C LYS A 180 -15.39 13.94 -8.59
N THR A 181 -14.73 15.05 -8.26
CA THR A 181 -13.42 15.42 -8.83
C THR A 181 -12.33 14.47 -8.33
N THR A 182 -11.48 13.95 -9.21
CA THR A 182 -10.30 13.17 -8.77
C THR A 182 -9.29 14.08 -8.08
N LEU A 183 -8.69 13.58 -7.01
CA LEU A 183 -7.60 14.27 -6.31
C LEU A 183 -6.33 14.30 -7.18
N SER A 184 -5.51 15.34 -6.99
CA SER A 184 -4.16 15.35 -7.55
C SER A 184 -3.30 14.29 -6.86
N LEU A 185 -2.21 13.86 -7.52
CA LEU A 185 -1.26 12.91 -6.95
C LEU A 185 -0.70 13.42 -5.61
N GLU A 186 -0.36 14.71 -5.53
CA GLU A 186 0.20 15.32 -4.32
C GLU A 186 -0.78 15.29 -3.15
N LEU A 187 -2.04 15.70 -3.35
CA LEU A 187 -3.06 15.65 -2.31
C LEU A 187 -3.41 14.21 -1.91
N SER A 188 -3.37 13.29 -2.87
CA SER A 188 -3.53 11.86 -2.60
C SER A 188 -2.40 11.34 -1.73
N ARG A 189 -1.14 11.68 -2.03
CA ARG A 189 0.02 11.32 -1.19
C ARG A 189 -0.08 11.90 0.22
N GLN A 190 -0.44 13.18 0.37
CA GLN A 190 -0.62 13.80 1.69
C GLN A 190 -1.74 13.13 2.51
N LEU A 191 -2.88 12.79 1.89
CA LEU A 191 -3.97 12.11 2.57
C LEU A 191 -3.60 10.65 2.94
N LEU A 192 -2.95 9.92 2.02
CA LEU A 192 -2.49 8.55 2.25
C LEU A 192 -1.33 8.48 3.26
N ALA A 193 -0.49 9.51 3.34
CA ALA A 193 0.50 9.68 4.40
C ALA A 193 -0.16 9.77 5.78
N CYS A 194 -1.22 10.58 5.92
CA CYS A 194 -1.98 10.68 7.15
C CYS A 194 -2.65 9.35 7.53
N PHE A 195 -3.24 8.65 6.55
CA PHE A 195 -3.79 7.31 6.71
C PHE A 195 -2.75 6.29 7.20
N CYS A 196 -1.57 6.25 6.58
CA CYS A 196 -0.47 5.37 7.01
C CYS A 196 0.04 5.74 8.41
N TRP A 197 0.13 7.03 8.75
CA TRP A 197 0.53 7.47 10.09
C TRP A 197 -0.42 6.95 11.17
N VAL A 198 -1.74 6.95 10.92
CA VAL A 198 -2.72 6.37 11.86
C VAL A 198 -2.53 4.86 11.97
N LEU A 199 -2.47 4.14 10.84
CA LEU A 199 -2.35 2.68 10.84
C LEU A 199 -1.04 2.19 11.49
N LYS A 200 0.07 2.91 11.30
CA LYS A 200 1.37 2.61 11.91
C LYS A 200 1.37 2.77 13.43
N ASN A 201 0.65 3.76 13.95
CA ASN A 201 0.76 4.18 15.34
C ASN A 201 -0.38 3.70 16.24
N VAL A 202 -1.57 3.37 15.71
CA VAL A 202 -2.68 2.79 16.50
C VAL A 202 -2.24 1.48 17.17
N ASP A 203 -2.72 1.26 18.40
CA ASP A 203 -2.38 0.03 19.14
C ASP A 203 -2.78 -1.23 18.34
N GLY A 204 -1.87 -2.21 18.27
CA GLY A 204 -2.08 -3.39 17.46
C GLY A 204 -3.28 -4.24 17.87
N SER A 205 -3.72 -4.21 19.14
CA SER A 205 -4.95 -4.88 19.57
C SER A 205 -6.20 -4.12 19.15
N ALA A 206 -6.19 -2.79 19.24
CA ALA A 206 -7.26 -1.94 18.72
C ALA A 206 -7.40 -2.07 17.20
N LEU A 207 -6.29 -2.07 16.45
CA LEU A 207 -6.30 -2.26 15.00
C LEU A 207 -6.85 -3.64 14.61
N ARG A 208 -6.43 -4.71 15.29
CA ARG A 208 -6.98 -6.07 15.07
C ARG A 208 -8.48 -6.14 15.35
N HIS A 209 -8.94 -5.49 16.42
CA HIS A 209 -10.36 -5.46 16.75
C HIS A 209 -11.16 -4.69 15.68
N TRP A 210 -10.71 -3.48 15.32
CA TRP A 210 -11.36 -2.68 14.27
C TRP A 210 -11.46 -3.45 12.95
N VAL A 211 -10.36 -4.05 12.46
CA VAL A 211 -10.35 -4.87 11.23
C VAL A 211 -11.33 -6.06 11.33
N ARG A 212 -11.51 -6.66 12.52
CA ARG A 212 -12.44 -7.77 12.73
C ARG A 212 -13.91 -7.35 12.61
N GLU A 213 -14.26 -6.15 13.07
CA GLU A 213 -15.63 -5.63 12.98
C GLU A 213 -15.97 -5.06 11.59
N LEU A 214 -15.01 -4.96 10.66
CA LEU A 214 -15.26 -4.45 9.31
C LEU A 214 -16.13 -5.41 8.47
N PRO A 215 -17.23 -4.93 7.85
CA PRO A 215 -17.94 -5.69 6.82
C PRO A 215 -17.04 -6.05 5.62
N PRO A 216 -17.33 -7.14 4.89
CA PRO A 216 -16.53 -7.57 3.73
C PRO A 216 -16.28 -6.49 2.68
N THR A 217 -17.26 -5.62 2.43
CA THR A 217 -17.15 -4.49 1.51
C THR A 217 -16.16 -3.43 1.99
N ARG A 218 -16.12 -3.13 3.30
CA ARG A 218 -15.16 -2.20 3.90
C ARG A 218 -13.75 -2.79 3.93
N LEU A 219 -13.61 -4.08 4.23
CA LEU A 219 -12.33 -4.79 4.15
C LEU A 219 -11.78 -4.80 2.71
N THR A 220 -12.64 -5.01 1.71
CA THR A 220 -12.30 -4.89 0.29
C THR A 220 -11.79 -3.48 -0.03
N GLN A 221 -12.49 -2.43 0.40
CA GLN A 221 -12.05 -1.04 0.23
C GLN A 221 -10.70 -0.76 0.90
N LEU A 222 -10.48 -1.27 2.13
CA LEU A 222 -9.22 -1.13 2.85
C LEU A 222 -8.06 -1.74 2.08
N LEU A 223 -8.21 -2.96 1.58
CA LEU A 223 -7.19 -3.63 0.75
C LEU A 223 -6.89 -2.86 -0.55
N ASN A 224 -7.90 -2.23 -1.15
CA ASN A 224 -7.73 -1.40 -2.35
C ASN A 224 -6.95 -0.11 -2.04
N VAL A 225 -7.27 0.57 -0.93
CA VAL A 225 -6.55 1.78 -0.48
C VAL A 225 -5.11 1.46 -0.10
N LEU A 226 -4.86 0.31 0.54
CA LEU A 226 -3.49 -0.16 0.81
C LEU A 226 -2.68 -0.38 -0.48
N GLN A 227 -3.29 -0.92 -1.54
CA GLN A 227 -2.64 -1.02 -2.85
C GLN A 227 -2.40 0.36 -3.50
N LEU A 228 -3.33 1.32 -3.34
CA LEU A 228 -3.13 2.70 -3.79
C LEU A 228 -2.01 3.42 -3.02
N CYS A 229 -1.77 3.10 -1.74
CA CYS A 229 -0.61 3.60 -0.99
C CYS A 229 0.69 3.17 -1.67
N VAL A 230 0.86 1.88 -1.96
CA VAL A 230 2.03 1.34 -2.68
C VAL A 230 2.20 2.01 -4.05
N SER A 231 1.10 2.26 -4.78
CA SER A 231 1.14 2.93 -6.08
C SER A 231 1.56 4.41 -5.99
N CYS A 232 1.02 5.16 -5.03
CA CYS A 232 1.27 6.60 -4.89
C CYS A 232 2.67 6.89 -4.35
N PHE A 233 3.29 5.94 -3.66
CA PHE A 233 4.61 6.03 -3.05
C PHE A 233 5.66 5.15 -3.73
N GLU A 234 5.51 4.86 -5.03
CA GLU A 234 6.61 4.26 -5.80
C GLU A 234 7.73 5.29 -6.03
N TYR A 235 8.94 5.01 -5.52
CA TYR A 235 10.09 5.88 -5.74
C TYR A 235 10.52 5.86 -7.21
N LYS A 236 10.44 7.02 -7.85
CA LYS A 236 10.91 7.27 -9.21
C LYS A 236 12.17 8.13 -9.12
N PRO A 237 13.37 7.60 -9.48
CA PRO A 237 14.59 8.39 -9.44
C PRO A 237 14.40 9.63 -10.32
N ALA A 238 14.72 10.79 -9.77
CA ALA A 238 14.65 12.04 -10.51
C ALA A 238 15.52 11.94 -11.76
N LYS A 239 14.96 12.24 -12.93
CA LYS A 239 15.73 12.42 -14.17
C LYS A 239 16.48 13.74 -14.07
N SER A 240 17.57 13.76 -13.31
CA SER A 240 18.59 14.80 -13.46
C SER A 240 19.01 14.82 -14.93
N GLY A 241 19.02 16.02 -15.52
CA GLY A 241 19.28 16.19 -16.95
C GLY A 241 20.64 15.63 -17.37
N GLU A 242 20.75 15.25 -18.64
CA GLU A 242 21.90 14.57 -19.26
C GLU A 242 23.28 15.01 -18.72
N ILE A 243 23.75 14.30 -17.70
CA ILE A 243 25.17 14.13 -17.44
C ILE A 243 25.43 12.65 -17.74
N VAL A 244 26.24 12.40 -18.76
CA VAL A 244 26.70 11.07 -19.12
C VAL A 244 27.72 10.59 -18.08
N THR A 245 27.22 10.21 -16.90
CA THR A 245 27.95 9.35 -15.97
C THR A 245 27.77 7.91 -16.41
N ASN A 246 28.82 7.36 -17.03
CA ASN A 246 28.82 5.96 -17.49
C ASN A 246 28.48 5.01 -16.34
N GLY A 247 27.34 4.30 -16.44
CA GLY A 247 27.13 3.01 -15.80
C GLY A 247 26.88 2.98 -14.28
N ILE A 248 26.27 4.02 -13.69
CA ILE A 248 25.66 3.89 -12.35
C ILE A 248 24.13 3.80 -12.53
N ASP A 249 23.59 2.60 -12.28
CA ASP A 249 22.19 2.28 -12.41
C ASP A 249 21.36 2.73 -11.17
N PRO A 250 20.05 3.01 -11.32
CA PRO A 250 19.21 3.47 -10.20
C PRO A 250 19.02 2.46 -9.05
N ASP A 251 19.41 1.20 -9.26
CA ASP A 251 19.37 0.11 -8.28
C ASP A 251 20.39 0.36 -7.12
N GLU A 252 21.55 0.97 -7.42
CA GLU A 252 22.58 1.27 -6.40
C GLU A 252 22.27 2.54 -5.60
N THR A 253 21.65 3.55 -6.22
CA THR A 253 21.32 4.80 -5.52
C THR A 253 20.27 4.58 -4.43
N LEU A 254 19.30 3.69 -4.65
CA LEU A 254 18.33 3.29 -3.62
C LEU A 254 18.97 2.56 -2.42
N THR A 255 20.06 1.80 -2.63
CA THR A 255 20.77 1.14 -1.53
C THR A 255 21.55 2.12 -0.65
N ASP A 256 22.29 3.06 -1.24
CA ASP A 256 23.14 3.98 -0.45
C ASP A 256 22.30 5.03 0.31
N CYS A 257 21.18 5.45 -0.30
CA CYS A 257 20.25 6.41 0.30
C CYS A 257 19.59 5.93 1.61
N VAL A 258 19.26 4.63 1.72
CA VAL A 258 18.45 4.11 2.84
C VAL A 258 19.32 3.62 4.02
N VAL A 259 20.55 3.16 3.77
CA VAL A 259 21.44 2.56 4.78
C VAL A 259 21.85 3.55 5.91
N THR A 260 21.71 4.86 5.69
CA THR A 260 22.22 5.90 6.62
C THR A 260 21.23 6.38 7.69
N ARG A 261 19.93 6.02 7.65
CA ARG A 261 18.92 6.51 8.62
C ARG A 261 18.18 5.38 9.36
N ARG A 262 18.73 4.94 10.51
CA ARG A 262 18.05 4.02 11.44
C ARG A 262 16.99 4.66 12.35
N ASP A 263 16.91 6.00 12.39
CA ASP A 263 16.06 6.75 13.34
C ASP A 263 14.65 7.11 12.79
N GLY A 264 14.25 6.51 11.66
CA GLY A 264 12.92 6.68 11.06
C GLY A 264 12.71 7.99 10.29
N VAL A 265 11.65 8.04 9.51
CA VAL A 265 11.29 9.19 8.66
C VAL A 265 10.56 10.26 9.48
N ARG A 266 11.15 11.46 9.56
CA ARG A 266 10.47 12.65 10.09
C ARG A 266 9.71 13.38 8.99
N TRP A 267 8.38 13.36 9.10
CA TRP A 267 7.41 13.99 8.19
C TRP A 267 7.40 15.52 8.26
N ARG A 268 8.54 16.17 7.94
CA ARG A 268 8.66 17.63 7.91
C ARG A 268 8.54 18.15 6.48
N VAL A 269 7.51 18.95 6.22
CA VAL A 269 7.46 19.85 5.05
C VAL A 269 7.81 21.25 5.52
N GLY A 270 9.02 21.72 5.21
CA GLY A 270 9.48 23.06 5.57
C GLY A 270 11.01 23.18 5.61
N PRO A 271 11.63 24.03 4.78
CA PRO A 271 13.08 24.25 4.81
C PRO A 271 13.50 24.99 6.10
N PRO A 272 14.69 24.72 6.65
CA PRO A 272 15.24 25.52 7.73
C PRO A 272 15.56 26.93 7.23
N SER A 273 15.30 27.95 8.06
CA SER A 273 15.64 29.34 7.76
C SER A 273 17.16 29.53 7.74
N ALA A 274 17.77 29.43 6.56
CA ALA A 274 19.19 29.63 6.36
C ALA A 274 19.54 31.12 6.22
N SER A 275 20.57 31.55 6.94
CA SER A 275 21.19 32.87 6.75
C SER A 275 21.77 32.99 5.34
N GLU A 276 21.60 34.15 4.70
CA GLU A 276 22.14 34.44 3.37
C GLU A 276 23.67 34.35 3.41
N GLY A 277 24.27 33.48 2.56
CA GLY A 277 25.74 33.30 2.56
C GLY A 277 26.31 32.29 1.56
N ASP A 278 25.76 31.07 1.44
CA ASP A 278 26.34 29.99 0.60
C ASP A 278 25.29 29.24 -0.25
N SER A 279 24.41 30.00 -0.90
CA SER A 279 23.15 29.51 -1.50
C SER A 279 23.30 28.39 -2.53
N ARG A 280 24.48 28.19 -3.13
CA ARG A 280 24.69 27.24 -4.25
C ARG A 280 25.18 25.86 -3.82
N ARG A 281 25.86 25.76 -2.66
CA ARG A 281 26.17 24.48 -2.02
C ARG A 281 25.02 24.04 -1.14
N THR A 282 24.41 24.97 -0.40
CA THR A 282 23.25 24.68 0.45
C THR A 282 22.07 24.17 -0.39
N SER A 283 21.81 24.70 -1.59
CA SER A 283 20.74 24.19 -2.47
C SER A 283 20.96 22.74 -2.93
N SER A 284 22.21 22.33 -3.17
CA SER A 284 22.53 20.96 -3.60
C SER A 284 22.31 19.97 -2.45
N LEU A 285 22.82 20.31 -1.27
CA LEU A 285 22.71 19.46 -0.07
C LEU A 285 21.25 19.36 0.43
N LEU A 286 20.46 20.43 0.30
CA LEU A 286 19.02 20.38 0.61
C LEU A 286 18.23 19.51 -0.36
N PHE A 287 18.57 19.52 -1.65
CA PHE A 287 17.94 18.67 -2.67
C PHE A 287 18.28 17.18 -2.47
N GLU A 288 19.52 16.87 -2.10
CA GLU A 288 19.94 15.53 -1.70
C GLU A 288 19.17 15.05 -0.46
N ASP A 289 19.05 15.88 0.59
CA ASP A 289 18.30 15.53 1.81
C ASP A 289 16.79 15.36 1.58
N GLU A 290 16.20 16.11 0.64
CA GLU A 290 14.80 15.97 0.22
C GLU A 290 14.55 14.67 -0.57
N ALA A 291 15.44 14.31 -1.51
CA ALA A 291 15.37 13.04 -2.23
C ALA A 291 15.59 11.83 -1.30
N LEU A 292 16.50 11.93 -0.33
CA LEU A 292 16.71 10.94 0.72
C LEU A 292 15.45 10.78 1.60
N LEU A 293 14.81 11.90 1.97
CA LEU A 293 13.58 11.89 2.75
C LEU A 293 12.43 11.23 1.97
N GLU A 294 12.30 11.49 0.67
CA GLU A 294 11.30 10.85 -0.19
C GLU A 294 11.55 9.34 -0.35
N ALA A 295 12.79 8.91 -0.60
CA ALA A 295 13.12 7.49 -0.73
C ALA A 295 12.86 6.69 0.57
N ALA A 296 13.21 7.28 1.72
CA ALA A 296 12.93 6.71 3.02
C ALA A 296 11.42 6.68 3.32
N LEU A 297 10.69 7.75 2.95
CA LEU A 297 9.23 7.83 3.05
C LEU A 297 8.53 6.73 2.24
N CYS A 298 8.92 6.52 0.98
CA CYS A 298 8.41 5.42 0.16
C CYS A 298 8.61 4.06 0.84
N THR A 299 9.79 3.83 1.43
CA THR A 299 10.10 2.61 2.20
C THR A 299 9.18 2.45 3.42
N GLU A 300 9.01 3.48 4.24
CA GLU A 300 8.15 3.46 5.43
C GLU A 300 6.67 3.20 5.11
N VAL A 301 6.15 3.79 4.03
CA VAL A 301 4.77 3.55 3.58
C VAL A 301 4.59 2.07 3.18
N VAL A 302 5.53 1.50 2.43
CA VAL A 302 5.46 0.11 1.99
C VAL A 302 5.57 -0.86 3.18
N LEU A 303 6.42 -0.57 4.17
CA LEU A 303 6.48 -1.36 5.42
C LEU A 303 5.18 -1.24 6.23
N CYS A 304 4.59 -0.04 6.35
CA CYS A 304 3.29 0.15 6.98
C CYS A 304 2.17 -0.63 6.27
N VAL A 305 2.19 -0.68 4.93
CA VAL A 305 1.26 -1.51 4.16
C VAL A 305 1.50 -3.00 4.43
N LEU A 306 2.76 -3.45 4.55
CA LEU A 306 3.06 -4.84 4.88
C LEU A 306 2.51 -5.25 6.26
N ASP A 307 2.81 -4.46 7.30
CA ASP A 307 2.40 -4.73 8.68
C ASP A 307 0.87 -4.75 8.84
N THR A 308 0.17 -3.89 8.08
CA THR A 308 -1.30 -3.85 8.06
C THR A 308 -1.91 -5.02 7.28
N LEU A 309 -1.32 -5.42 6.15
CA LEU A 309 -1.69 -6.67 5.45
C LEU A 309 -1.46 -7.91 6.34
N GLU A 310 -0.33 -8.00 7.04
CA GLU A 310 -0.10 -9.07 8.02
C GLU A 310 -1.11 -9.04 9.17
N THR A 311 -1.51 -7.86 9.61
CA THR A 311 -2.54 -7.70 10.65
C THR A 311 -3.92 -8.17 10.15
N ILE A 312 -4.28 -7.85 8.90
CA ILE A 312 -5.47 -8.39 8.23
C ILE A 312 -5.39 -9.91 8.13
N ILE A 313 -4.27 -10.48 7.67
CA ILE A 313 -4.03 -11.93 7.61
C ILE A 313 -4.26 -12.57 8.97
N ARG A 314 -3.68 -12.02 10.05
CA ARG A 314 -3.85 -12.54 11.42
C ARG A 314 -5.32 -12.55 11.84
N VAL A 315 -6.09 -11.52 11.49
CA VAL A 315 -7.54 -11.43 11.81
C VAL A 315 -8.36 -12.42 11.01
N ILE A 316 -8.21 -12.49 9.68
CA ILE A 316 -8.99 -13.43 8.82
C ILE A 316 -8.58 -14.89 9.03
N SER A 317 -7.40 -15.14 9.62
CA SER A 317 -6.97 -16.49 10.04
C SER A 317 -7.61 -16.98 11.33
N MET A 318 -8.36 -16.14 12.05
CA MET A 318 -8.94 -16.54 13.33
C MET A 318 -10.06 -17.57 13.11
N PRO A 319 -10.15 -18.62 13.94
CA PRO A 319 -11.24 -19.58 13.87
C PRO A 319 -12.61 -18.88 13.97
N GLY A 320 -13.50 -19.17 13.01
CA GLY A 320 -14.82 -18.52 12.91
C GLY A 320 -14.87 -17.24 12.06
N SER A 321 -13.81 -16.90 11.32
CA SER A 321 -13.87 -15.85 10.29
C SER A 321 -14.24 -16.41 8.92
N ASP A 322 -15.42 -16.04 8.41
CA ASP A 322 -15.86 -16.38 7.05
C ASP A 322 -15.12 -15.58 5.96
N HIS A 323 -14.26 -14.63 6.36
CA HIS A 323 -13.60 -13.69 5.45
C HIS A 323 -12.37 -14.26 4.73
N LEU A 324 -11.81 -15.38 5.21
CA LEU A 324 -10.53 -15.92 4.73
C LEU A 324 -10.49 -16.13 3.22
N HIS A 325 -11.47 -16.86 2.65
CA HIS A 325 -11.46 -17.26 1.25
C HIS A 325 -11.58 -16.07 0.26
N PHE A 326 -12.26 -14.98 0.63
CA PHE A 326 -12.37 -13.81 -0.26
C PHE A 326 -11.23 -12.81 -0.06
N ALA A 327 -10.75 -12.64 1.17
CA ALA A 327 -9.76 -11.61 1.50
C ALA A 327 -8.32 -12.06 1.22
N LEU A 328 -8.01 -13.36 1.38
CA LEU A 328 -6.66 -13.89 1.12
C LEU A 328 -6.18 -13.66 -0.33
N PRO A 329 -6.99 -13.91 -1.39
CA PRO A 329 -6.61 -13.58 -2.78
C PRO A 329 -6.28 -12.09 -2.97
N MET A 330 -7.04 -11.20 -2.32
CA MET A 330 -6.80 -9.75 -2.38
C MET A 330 -5.51 -9.33 -1.66
N VAL A 331 -5.19 -9.98 -0.54
CA VAL A 331 -3.93 -9.75 0.19
C VAL A 331 -2.74 -10.30 -0.61
N LEU A 332 -2.85 -11.50 -1.17
CA LEU A 332 -1.85 -12.09 -2.09
C LEU A 332 -1.54 -11.11 -3.22
N LYS A 333 -2.60 -10.59 -3.87
CA LYS A 333 -2.47 -9.59 -4.93
C LYS A 333 -1.82 -8.29 -4.46
N GLY A 334 -2.15 -7.81 -3.27
CA GLY A 334 -1.50 -6.64 -2.67
C GLY A 334 0.00 -6.86 -2.45
N MET A 335 0.39 -8.04 -1.97
CA MET A 335 1.78 -8.42 -1.81
C MET A 335 2.50 -8.57 -3.17
N MET A 336 1.81 -9.07 -4.22
CA MET A 336 2.36 -9.14 -5.58
C MET A 336 2.60 -7.74 -6.16
N HIS A 337 1.67 -6.81 -5.93
CA HIS A 337 1.82 -5.40 -6.30
C HIS A 337 3.07 -4.79 -5.68
N MET A 338 3.27 -5.00 -4.37
CA MET A 338 4.48 -4.55 -3.66
C MET A 338 5.77 -5.12 -4.26
N PHE A 339 5.81 -6.41 -4.62
CA PHE A 339 6.99 -7.02 -5.26
C PHE A 339 7.31 -6.46 -6.64
N ALA A 340 6.33 -5.92 -7.36
CA ALA A 340 6.49 -5.48 -8.73
C ALA A 340 6.88 -4.00 -8.87
N CYS A 341 6.43 -3.16 -7.93
CA CYS A 341 6.89 -1.77 -7.81
C CYS A 341 8.39 -1.69 -7.50
N ASN A 342 8.98 -0.52 -7.74
CA ASN A 342 10.37 -0.25 -7.35
C ASN A 342 10.49 -0.09 -5.82
N GLN A 343 11.21 -1.00 -5.16
CA GLN A 343 11.31 -1.07 -3.69
C GLN A 343 12.75 -0.95 -3.20
N SER A 344 12.94 -0.45 -1.98
CA SER A 344 14.23 -0.53 -1.29
C SER A 344 14.55 -1.96 -0.85
N VAL A 345 15.84 -2.27 -0.66
CA VAL A 345 16.29 -3.61 -0.24
C VAL A 345 15.70 -4.00 1.13
N GLN A 346 15.61 -3.04 2.07
CA GLN A 346 14.98 -3.27 3.38
C GLN A 346 13.50 -3.65 3.23
N ALA A 347 12.73 -2.94 2.38
CA ALA A 347 11.35 -3.31 2.12
C ALA A 347 11.26 -4.71 1.48
N LEU A 348 12.09 -5.02 0.48
CA LEU A 348 12.12 -6.33 -0.16
C LEU A 348 12.43 -7.46 0.83
N GLU A 349 13.39 -7.29 1.73
CA GLU A 349 13.71 -8.29 2.77
C GLU A 349 12.49 -8.62 3.64
N CYS A 350 11.77 -7.60 4.11
CA CYS A 350 10.53 -7.78 4.87
C CYS A 350 9.43 -8.45 4.01
N ILE A 351 9.21 -8.01 2.76
CA ILE A 351 8.21 -8.60 1.86
C ILE A 351 8.54 -10.08 1.58
N PHE A 352 9.81 -10.45 1.37
CA PHE A 352 10.24 -11.85 1.21
C PHE A 352 9.98 -12.69 2.47
N VAL A 353 10.24 -12.16 3.66
CA VAL A 353 9.92 -12.86 4.93
C VAL A 353 8.42 -13.10 5.08
N SER A 354 7.60 -12.08 4.82
CA SER A 354 6.13 -12.20 4.86
C SER A 354 5.61 -13.20 3.82
N GLN A 355 6.09 -13.11 2.59
CA GLN A 355 5.74 -14.00 1.48
C GLN A 355 6.02 -15.48 1.79
N ARG A 356 7.20 -15.80 2.34
CA ARG A 356 7.54 -17.18 2.75
C ARG A 356 6.64 -17.69 3.87
N THR A 357 6.29 -16.82 4.80
CA THR A 357 5.36 -17.14 5.90
C THR A 357 3.96 -17.41 5.36
N LEU A 358 3.51 -16.64 4.38
CA LEU A 358 2.22 -16.79 3.72
C LEU A 358 2.12 -18.10 2.92
N VAL A 359 3.16 -18.42 2.13
CA VAL A 359 3.23 -19.68 1.36
C VAL A 359 3.19 -20.90 2.27
N LYS A 360 3.93 -20.90 3.38
CA LYS A 360 3.90 -21.98 4.37
C LYS A 360 2.55 -22.14 5.07
N LYS A 361 1.85 -21.02 5.31
CA LYS A 361 0.60 -21.03 6.06
C LYS A 361 -0.62 -21.41 5.21
N PHE A 362 -0.57 -21.12 3.91
CA PHE A 362 -1.71 -21.25 2.99
C PHE A 362 -1.33 -21.96 1.69
N SER A 363 -0.37 -22.90 1.75
CA SER A 363 0.12 -23.67 0.59
C SER A 363 -1.02 -24.24 -0.26
N ASP A 364 -1.96 -24.93 0.37
CA ASP A 364 -3.14 -25.53 -0.27
C ASP A 364 -3.95 -24.50 -1.07
N VAL A 365 -4.25 -23.34 -0.48
CA VAL A 365 -5.06 -22.30 -1.12
C VAL A 365 -4.28 -21.66 -2.28
N ILE A 366 -3.00 -21.37 -2.07
CA ILE A 366 -2.12 -20.74 -3.06
C ILE A 366 -1.92 -21.63 -4.30
N PHE A 367 -1.79 -22.95 -4.11
CA PHE A 367 -1.53 -23.88 -5.21
C PHE A 367 -2.79 -24.44 -5.89
N GLU A 368 -3.90 -24.59 -5.17
CA GLU A 368 -5.12 -25.19 -5.71
C GLU A 368 -6.19 -24.18 -6.14
N GLN A 369 -6.33 -23.06 -5.43
CA GLN A 369 -7.38 -22.06 -5.67
C GLN A 369 -6.82 -20.83 -6.42
N GLU A 370 -5.65 -20.33 -6.02
CA GLU A 370 -5.08 -19.06 -6.49
C GLU A 370 -3.92 -19.21 -7.51
N ALA A 371 -4.14 -20.06 -8.52
CA ALA A 371 -3.12 -20.38 -9.53
C ALA A 371 -2.56 -19.14 -10.29
N GLU A 372 -3.40 -18.13 -10.55
CA GLU A 372 -2.97 -16.86 -11.18
C GLU A 372 -1.97 -16.10 -10.28
N GLN A 373 -2.26 -16.02 -8.97
CA GLN A 373 -1.40 -15.36 -7.98
C GLN A 373 -0.11 -16.15 -7.73
N CYS A 374 -0.17 -17.49 -7.75
CA CYS A 374 1.03 -18.32 -7.76
C CYS A 374 1.91 -18.05 -9.00
N GLY A 375 1.30 -17.71 -10.14
CA GLY A 375 2.02 -17.37 -11.37
C GLY A 375 2.68 -16.00 -11.38
N GLU A 376 1.96 -15.01 -10.87
CA GLU A 376 2.48 -13.67 -10.63
C GLU A 376 3.63 -13.70 -9.63
N LEU A 377 3.50 -14.49 -8.55
CA LEU A 377 4.59 -14.77 -7.60
C LEU A 377 5.81 -15.38 -8.28
N CYS A 378 5.64 -16.44 -9.08
CA CYS A 378 6.75 -17.05 -9.81
C CYS A 378 7.46 -16.03 -10.73
N LEU A 379 6.71 -15.15 -11.39
CA LEU A 379 7.26 -14.11 -12.26
C LEU A 379 8.08 -13.08 -11.47
N GLN A 380 7.56 -12.56 -10.35
CA GLN A 380 8.32 -11.59 -9.55
C GLN A 380 9.53 -12.23 -8.87
N LEU A 381 9.43 -13.48 -8.38
CA LEU A 381 10.59 -14.20 -7.82
C LEU A 381 11.70 -14.39 -8.86
N LEU A 382 11.36 -14.75 -10.11
CA LEU A 382 12.34 -14.88 -11.20
C LEU A 382 12.95 -13.53 -11.60
N ARG A 383 12.17 -12.45 -11.62
CA ARG A 383 12.65 -11.08 -11.83
C ARG A 383 13.69 -10.70 -10.76
N HIS A 384 13.39 -10.93 -9.49
CA HIS A 384 14.30 -10.66 -8.38
C HIS A 384 15.53 -11.59 -8.35
N CYS A 385 15.41 -12.84 -8.82
CA CYS A 385 16.57 -13.73 -9.04
C CYS A 385 17.55 -13.21 -10.11
N ALA A 386 17.10 -12.33 -11.01
CA ALA A 386 17.91 -11.65 -12.02
C ALA A 386 18.39 -10.23 -11.60
N SER A 387 18.05 -9.75 -10.40
CA SER A 387 18.53 -8.46 -9.86
C SER A 387 20.06 -8.38 -9.85
N ARG A 388 20.64 -7.17 -9.98
CA ARG A 388 22.09 -6.96 -9.85
C ARG A 388 22.56 -7.08 -8.39
N LEU A 389 21.69 -6.85 -7.42
CA LEU A 389 21.98 -6.88 -5.99
C LEU A 389 22.05 -8.32 -5.43
N PRO A 390 23.19 -8.78 -4.89
CA PRO A 390 23.32 -10.16 -4.38
C PRO A 390 22.37 -10.51 -3.23
N ALA A 391 22.06 -9.54 -2.36
CA ALA A 391 21.13 -9.72 -1.24
C ALA A 391 19.69 -10.03 -1.71
N VAL A 392 19.20 -9.26 -2.69
CA VAL A 392 17.87 -9.47 -3.29
C VAL A 392 17.80 -10.84 -3.96
N ARG A 393 18.84 -11.22 -4.73
CA ARG A 393 18.91 -12.54 -5.38
C ARG A 393 18.86 -13.70 -4.39
N SER A 394 19.59 -13.61 -3.27
CA SER A 394 19.63 -14.72 -2.28
C SER A 394 18.27 -14.89 -1.60
N GLN A 395 17.58 -13.79 -1.27
CA GLN A 395 16.22 -13.84 -0.73
C GLN A 395 15.21 -14.41 -1.73
N ALA A 396 15.27 -13.98 -2.99
CA ALA A 396 14.41 -14.47 -4.06
C ALA A 396 14.61 -15.96 -4.35
N ALA A 397 15.87 -16.42 -4.41
CA ALA A 397 16.20 -17.83 -4.61
C ALA A 397 15.72 -18.69 -3.42
N ALA A 398 15.88 -18.22 -2.18
CA ALA A 398 15.36 -18.91 -0.99
C ALA A 398 13.82 -18.99 -0.97
N SER A 399 13.14 -17.93 -1.40
CA SER A 399 11.67 -17.92 -1.56
C SER A 399 11.19 -18.86 -2.67
N LEU A 400 11.90 -18.94 -3.80
CA LEU A 400 11.56 -19.82 -4.91
C LEU A 400 11.83 -21.30 -4.58
N TYR A 401 12.94 -21.59 -3.88
CA TYR A 401 13.22 -22.91 -3.31
C TYR A 401 12.10 -23.37 -2.36
N LEU A 402 11.70 -22.50 -1.43
CA LEU A 402 10.61 -22.79 -0.49
C LEU A 402 9.29 -23.05 -1.22
N LEU A 403 8.94 -22.23 -2.22
CA LEU A 403 7.74 -22.43 -3.04
C LEU A 403 7.73 -23.81 -3.72
N MET A 404 8.86 -24.21 -4.30
CA MET A 404 9.01 -25.53 -4.92
C MET A 404 8.92 -26.66 -3.90
N ARG A 405 9.57 -26.51 -2.74
CA ARG A 405 9.55 -27.49 -1.66
C ARG A 405 8.14 -27.71 -1.11
N GLU A 406 7.42 -26.64 -0.78
CA GLU A 406 6.03 -26.73 -0.28
C GLU A 406 5.13 -27.38 -1.35
N SER A 407 5.33 -27.06 -2.64
CA SER A 407 4.57 -27.69 -3.74
C SER A 407 4.86 -29.19 -3.93
N TYR A 408 6.03 -29.66 -3.48
CA TYR A 408 6.40 -31.08 -3.45
C TYR A 408 5.77 -31.78 -2.23
N GLU A 409 5.86 -31.17 -1.03
CA GLU A 409 5.25 -31.71 0.20
C GLU A 409 3.72 -31.84 0.06
N ASN A 410 3.07 -30.93 -0.67
CA ASN A 410 1.65 -31.00 -1.02
C ASN A 410 1.29 -32.07 -2.09
N GLY A 411 2.26 -32.65 -2.81
CA GLY A 411 2.10 -33.75 -3.77
C GLY A 411 1.33 -33.45 -5.08
N SER A 412 0.13 -32.87 -5.00
CA SER A 412 -0.75 -32.57 -6.15
C SER A 412 -0.24 -31.43 -7.03
N SER A 413 0.57 -30.55 -6.44
CA SER A 413 0.76 -29.17 -6.92
C SER A 413 2.08 -28.93 -7.64
N LEU A 414 3.08 -29.78 -7.44
CA LEU A 414 4.43 -29.65 -8.02
C LEU A 414 4.41 -29.46 -9.55
N ALA A 415 3.60 -30.24 -10.28
CA ALA A 415 3.51 -30.15 -11.73
C ALA A 415 2.96 -28.78 -12.19
N ARG A 416 1.97 -28.24 -11.47
CA ARG A 416 1.40 -26.91 -11.73
C ARG A 416 2.42 -25.82 -11.48
N VAL A 417 3.13 -25.87 -10.33
CA VAL A 417 4.16 -24.89 -9.97
C VAL A 417 5.35 -24.95 -10.94
N LYS A 418 5.80 -26.15 -11.37
CA LYS A 418 6.85 -26.30 -12.41
C LYS A 418 6.42 -25.72 -13.76
N MET A 419 5.19 -25.99 -14.21
CA MET A 419 4.64 -25.38 -15.43
C MET A 419 4.59 -23.86 -15.29
N GLN A 420 4.16 -23.36 -14.13
CA GLN A 420 4.02 -21.95 -13.88
C GLN A 420 5.36 -21.20 -13.82
N ILE A 421 6.39 -21.77 -13.18
CA ILE A 421 7.77 -21.24 -13.22
C ILE A 421 8.27 -21.19 -14.67
N THR A 422 7.99 -22.22 -15.47
CA THR A 422 8.40 -22.29 -16.89
C THR A 422 7.71 -21.21 -17.73
N MET A 423 6.40 -21.02 -17.54
CA MET A 423 5.65 -19.96 -18.21
C MET A 423 6.12 -18.57 -17.79
N SER A 424 6.28 -18.33 -16.49
CA SER A 424 6.75 -17.05 -15.95
C SER A 424 8.19 -16.73 -16.41
N LEU A 425 9.06 -17.73 -16.56
CA LEU A 425 10.40 -17.55 -17.15
C LEU A 425 10.33 -17.14 -18.63
N SER A 426 9.45 -17.77 -19.41
CA SER A 426 9.22 -17.40 -20.81
C SER A 426 8.70 -15.97 -20.95
N THR A 427 7.72 -15.58 -20.12
CA THR A 427 7.21 -14.20 -20.04
C THR A 427 8.29 -13.21 -19.66
N LEU A 428 9.13 -13.52 -18.66
CA LEU A 428 10.23 -12.65 -18.22
C LEU A 428 11.27 -12.41 -19.34
N VAL A 429 11.68 -13.46 -20.04
CA VAL A 429 12.63 -13.36 -21.16
C VAL A 429 12.01 -12.58 -22.33
N SER A 430 10.76 -12.89 -22.70
CA SER A 430 10.03 -12.17 -23.76
C SER A 430 9.94 -10.66 -23.46
N ASN A 431 9.54 -10.29 -22.25
CA ASN A 431 9.45 -8.89 -21.83
C ASN A 431 10.82 -8.19 -21.84
N ALA A 432 11.88 -8.83 -21.35
CA ALA A 432 13.23 -8.28 -21.40
C ALA A 432 13.71 -8.00 -22.84
N THR A 433 13.44 -8.91 -23.78
CA THR A 433 13.75 -8.68 -25.20
C THR A 433 12.95 -7.54 -25.83
N ARG A 434 11.71 -7.32 -25.35
CA ARG A 434 10.82 -6.25 -25.82
C ARG A 434 11.20 -4.86 -25.28
N GLU A 435 11.66 -4.79 -24.03
CA GLU A 435 12.05 -3.53 -23.38
C GLU A 435 13.52 -3.14 -23.66
N GLY A 436 14.29 -4.00 -24.33
CA GLY A 436 15.70 -3.76 -24.65
C GLY A 436 16.65 -3.83 -23.44
N VAL A 437 16.11 -4.11 -22.26
CA VAL A 437 16.87 -4.33 -21.02
C VAL A 437 17.36 -5.77 -21.01
N TRP A 438 18.65 -5.97 -21.25
CA TRP A 438 19.26 -7.30 -21.17
C TRP A 438 19.11 -7.87 -19.76
N LEU A 439 18.35 -8.96 -19.65
CA LEU A 439 18.22 -9.71 -18.42
C LEU A 439 19.61 -10.22 -17.99
N ASN A 440 19.94 -10.13 -16.70
CA ASN A 440 21.25 -10.59 -16.22
C ASN A 440 21.28 -12.13 -16.12
N GLU A 441 21.47 -12.78 -17.28
CA GLU A 441 21.46 -14.24 -17.42
C GLU A 441 22.46 -14.92 -16.48
N ASP A 442 23.67 -14.39 -16.31
CA ASP A 442 24.68 -14.97 -15.42
C ASP A 442 24.27 -14.92 -13.95
N CYS A 443 23.53 -13.89 -13.55
CA CYS A 443 22.96 -13.80 -12.21
C CYS A 443 21.78 -14.75 -12.05
N LEU A 444 20.85 -14.79 -13.00
CA LEU A 444 19.71 -15.71 -12.97
C LEU A 444 20.16 -17.18 -12.97
N ARG A 445 21.09 -17.55 -13.87
CA ARG A 445 21.69 -18.90 -13.93
C ARG A 445 22.37 -19.28 -12.61
N ARG A 446 23.09 -18.35 -11.95
CA ARG A 446 23.68 -18.61 -10.62
C ARG A 446 22.62 -18.83 -9.55
N SER A 447 21.60 -17.99 -9.47
CA SER A 447 20.47 -18.13 -8.52
C SER A 447 19.74 -19.46 -8.67
N LEU A 448 19.40 -19.84 -9.92
CA LEU A 448 18.69 -21.08 -10.22
C LEU A 448 19.59 -22.33 -10.03
N LYS A 449 20.88 -22.25 -10.38
CA LYS A 449 21.81 -23.40 -10.26
C LYS A 449 22.07 -23.81 -8.80
N VAL A 450 22.07 -22.85 -7.87
CA VAL A 450 22.32 -23.13 -6.44
C VAL A 450 21.05 -23.62 -5.72
N GLY A 451 19.85 -23.23 -6.16
CA GLY A 451 18.61 -23.58 -5.47
C GLY A 451 17.78 -24.70 -6.10
N ILE A 452 17.81 -24.87 -7.44
CA ILE A 452 16.70 -25.55 -8.14
C ILE A 452 17.13 -26.78 -8.94
N VAL A 453 18.39 -26.88 -9.36
CA VAL A 453 18.87 -28.01 -10.18
C VAL A 453 18.63 -29.36 -9.49
N ASP A 454 18.89 -29.45 -8.19
CA ASP A 454 18.69 -30.68 -7.40
C ASP A 454 17.20 -31.09 -7.23
N ILE A 455 16.24 -30.18 -7.47
CA ILE A 455 14.78 -30.42 -7.36
C ILE A 455 14.10 -30.54 -8.75
N LEU A 456 14.69 -29.94 -9.78
CA LEU A 456 14.25 -30.12 -11.17
C LEU A 456 14.78 -31.40 -11.82
N GLN A 457 15.86 -31.99 -11.30
CA GLN A 457 16.35 -33.27 -11.79
C GLN A 457 15.23 -34.34 -11.63
N PRO A 458 14.88 -35.10 -12.69
CA PRO A 458 13.80 -36.07 -12.63
C PRO A 458 14.13 -37.18 -11.63
N ALA A 459 13.13 -37.61 -10.87
CA ALA A 459 13.23 -38.68 -9.86
C ALA A 459 13.35 -40.09 -10.49
N GLU A 460 14.02 -40.20 -11.64
CA GLU A 460 14.23 -41.46 -12.38
C GLU A 460 15.63 -42.07 -12.14
N LEU A 461 16.50 -41.40 -11.37
CA LEU A 461 17.82 -41.92 -10.98
C LEU A 461 17.89 -42.53 -9.57
N LEU A 462 16.73 -42.87 -9.00
CA LEU A 462 16.62 -43.78 -7.85
C LEU A 462 15.80 -45.03 -8.24
N GLN A 463 16.22 -45.71 -9.31
CA GLN A 463 16.07 -47.17 -9.34
C GLN A 463 17.03 -47.75 -8.29
N PRO A 464 16.56 -48.47 -7.27
CA PRO A 464 17.45 -49.27 -6.45
C PRO A 464 18.02 -50.41 -7.30
N ILE A 465 19.35 -50.49 -7.35
CA ILE A 465 20.04 -51.70 -7.82
C ILE A 465 19.91 -52.75 -6.70
N SER A 466 18.87 -53.59 -6.79
CA SER A 466 18.78 -54.93 -6.18
C SER A 466 17.57 -55.68 -6.71
#